data_AF-A0A162B318-F1
#
_entry.id   AF-A0A162B318-F1
#
_cell.length_a   1.000
_cell.length_b   1.000
_cell.length_c   1.000
_cell.angle_alpha   90.00
_cell.angle_beta   90.00
_cell.angle_gamma   90.00
#
_symmetry.space_group_name_H-M   'P 1'
#
loop_
_entity.id
_entity.type
_entity.pdbx_description
1 polymer ?
#
loop_
_entity_poly.entity_id
_entity_poly.type
_entity_poly.pdbx_seq_one_letter_code
_entity_poly.pdbx_strand_id
1 'polypeptide(L)' 'MVGSKRTPVPQGTKISFCEHEAKVVSDPGGDFALTVEVDGHHANWYWSFEGVSCTILSLPDHQNLQA' A
#
# COMPACT_ATOMS: atom_id res chain seq x y z
N MET A 1 -6.53 21.75 -12.07
CA MET A 1 -7.20 20.67 -11.34
C MET A 1 -6.28 20.25 -10.21
N VAL A 2 -6.59 20.60 -8.97
CA VAL A 2 -5.86 20.03 -7.81
C VAL A 2 -6.43 18.63 -7.65
N GLY A 3 -5.85 17.66 -8.36
CA GLY A 3 -6.20 16.26 -8.16
C GLY A 3 -5.93 15.92 -6.71
N SER A 4 -6.95 15.45 -5.98
CA SER A 4 -6.80 15.01 -4.61
C SER A 4 -5.73 13.93 -4.55
N LYS A 5 -4.52 14.31 -4.11
CA LYS A 5 -3.41 13.37 -3.94
C LYS A 5 -3.84 12.30 -2.97
N ARG A 6 -3.61 11.04 -3.33
CA ARG A 6 -3.96 9.88 -2.50
C ARG A 6 -3.26 9.98 -1.14
N THR A 7 -4.01 9.70 -0.07
CA THR A 7 -3.42 9.57 1.26
C THR A 7 -2.52 8.34 1.34
N PRO A 8 -1.36 8.41 2.01
CA PRO A 8 -0.56 7.23 2.33
C PRO A 8 -1.36 6.09 2.94
N VAL A 9 -1.03 4.87 2.54
CA VAL A 9 -1.51 3.63 3.16
C VAL A 9 -0.64 3.34 4.38
N PRO A 10 -1.25 3.03 5.54
CA PRO A 10 -0.49 2.71 6.73
C PRO A 10 0.48 1.54 6.52
N GLN A 11 1.68 1.64 7.10
CA GLN A 11 2.61 0.52 7.17
C GLN A 11 1.94 -0.69 7.84
N GLY A 12 2.14 -1.87 7.26
CA GLY A 12 1.54 -3.12 7.71
C GLY A 12 0.19 -3.45 7.09
N THR A 13 -0.41 -2.54 6.31
CA THR A 13 -1.61 -2.84 5.52
C THR A 13 -1.32 -3.97 4.55
N LYS A 14 -2.23 -4.93 4.43
CA LYS A 14 -2.18 -5.97 3.39
C LYS A 14 -2.95 -5.50 2.17
N ILE A 15 -2.32 -5.59 1.01
CA ILE A 15 -2.91 -5.23 -0.27
C ILE A 15 -2.77 -6.36 -1.29
N SER A 16 -3.67 -6.38 -2.27
CA SER A 16 -3.61 -7.26 -3.43
C SER A 16 -3.41 -6.45 -4.70
N PHE A 17 -2.52 -6.90 -5.58
CA PHE A 17 -2.33 -6.37 -6.93
C PHE A 17 -2.00 -7.51 -7.89
N CYS A 18 -2.72 -7.61 -9.03
CA CYS A 18 -2.57 -8.70 -10.00
C CYS A 18 -2.54 -10.10 -9.33
N GLU A 19 -3.46 -10.36 -8.40
CA GLU A 19 -3.56 -11.63 -7.64
C GLU A 19 -2.39 -11.92 -6.69
N HIS A 20 -1.44 -11.00 -6.51
CA HIS A 20 -0.35 -11.12 -5.53
C HIS A 20 -0.72 -10.36 -4.25
N GLU A 21 -0.59 -11.00 -3.09
CA GLU A 21 -0.70 -10.37 -1.77
C GLU A 21 0.64 -9.77 -1.35
N ALA A 22 0.60 -8.56 -0.81
CA ALA A 22 1.77 -7.88 -0.28
C ALA A 22 1.45 -7.11 0.99
N LYS A 23 2.47 -6.86 1.81
CA LYS A 23 2.38 -6.02 3.00
C LYS A 23 3.04 -4.67 2.72
N VAL A 24 2.35 -3.57 2.99
CA VAL A 24 2.92 -2.22 2.85
C VAL A 24 4.04 -2.02 3.87
N VAL A 25 5.22 -1.67 3.39
CA VAL A 25 6.39 -1.33 4.20
C VAL A 25 6.51 0.19 4.35
N SER A 26 6.32 0.92 3.26
CA SER A 26 6.36 2.38 3.27
C SER A 26 5.51 2.93 2.14
N ASP A 27 4.80 4.02 2.40
CA ASP A 27 3.99 4.68 1.39
C ASP A 27 4.08 6.20 1.53
N PRO A 28 4.69 6.91 0.57
CA PRO A 28 4.76 8.38 0.59
C PRO A 28 3.43 9.07 0.19
N GLY A 29 2.43 8.33 -0.31
CA GLY A 29 1.18 8.89 -0.80
C GLY A 29 1.31 9.57 -2.17
N GLY A 30 0.27 10.28 -2.60
CA GLY A 30 0.23 10.97 -3.88
C GLY A 30 0.33 10.02 -5.08
N ASP A 31 1.10 10.44 -6.08
CA ASP A 31 1.29 9.73 -7.36
C ASP A 31 2.51 8.78 -7.35
N PHE A 32 3.13 8.63 -6.19
CA PHE A 32 4.34 7.83 -6.02
C PHE A 32 4.02 6.34 -5.82
N ALA A 33 5.00 5.49 -6.11
CA ALA A 33 4.95 4.08 -5.75
C ALA A 33 5.06 3.90 -4.23
N LEU A 34 4.42 2.86 -3.72
CA LEU A 34 4.63 2.38 -2.36
C LEU A 34 5.63 1.21 -2.37
N THR A 35 6.36 1.06 -1.27
CA THR A 35 7.21 -0.11 -1.05
C THR A 35 6.43 -1.16 -0.30
N VAL A 36 6.43 -2.38 -0.82
CA VAL A 36 5.78 -3.54 -0.23
C VAL A 36 6.76 -4.68 0.00
N GLU A 37 6.40 -5.60 0.88
CA GLU A 37 7.04 -6.90 1.07
C GLU A 37 6.16 -7.98 0.44
N VAL A 38 6.75 -8.79 -0.44
CA VAL A 38 6.14 -9.95 -1.11
C VAL A 38 7.09 -11.12 -0.90
N ASP A 39 6.63 -12.19 -0.26
CA ASP A 39 7.42 -13.41 -0.01
C ASP A 39 8.83 -13.14 0.57
N GLY A 40 8.95 -12.16 1.47
CA GLY A 40 10.21 -11.76 2.12
C GLY A 40 11.12 -10.85 1.29
N HIS A 41 10.68 -10.39 0.12
CA HIS A 41 11.40 -9.46 -0.74
C HIS A 41 10.70 -8.11 -0.82
N HIS A 42 11.47 -7.02 -0.84
CA HIS A 42 10.93 -5.67 -1.05
C HIS A 42 10.76 -5.34 -2.53
N ALA A 43 9.61 -4.78 -2.89
CA ALA A 43 9.29 -4.32 -4.24
C ALA A 43 8.58 -2.95 -4.19
N ASN A 44 8.65 -2.20 -5.29
CA ASN A 44 7.92 -0.94 -5.45
C ASN A 44 6.69 -1.18 -6.34
N TRP A 45 5.50 -0.89 -5.82
CA TRP A 45 4.23 -1.06 -6.52
C TRP A 45 3.57 0.30 -6.74
N TYR A 46 3.02 0.50 -7.95
CA TYR A 46 2.18 1.65 -8.25
C TYR A 46 0.73 1.33 -7.89
N TRP A 47 0.06 2.28 -7.23
CA TRP A 47 -1.31 2.08 -6.73
C TRP A 47 -2.34 1.80 -7.84
N SER A 48 -2.14 2.44 -8.99
CA SER A 48 -2.94 2.22 -10.19
C SER A 48 -2.01 2.17 -11.39
N PHE A 49 -2.11 1.09 -12.16
CA PHE A 49 -1.54 0.98 -13.50
C PHE A 49 -2.70 0.72 -14.47
N GLU A 50 -2.60 1.15 -15.73
CA GLU A 50 -3.73 1.15 -16.68
C GLU A 50 -4.55 -0.16 -16.63
N GLY A 51 -5.82 -0.05 -16.19
CA GLY A 51 -6.76 -1.16 -16.10
C GLY A 51 -6.65 -2.04 -14.84
N VAL A 52 -5.72 -1.76 -13.93
CA VAL A 52 -5.48 -2.56 -12.71
C VAL A 52 -5.42 -1.68 -11.46
N SER A 53 -6.25 -2.00 -10.47
CA SER A 53 -6.30 -1.31 -9.17
C SER A 53 -5.76 -2.19 -8.04
N CYS A 54 -4.93 -1.62 -7.16
CA CYS A 54 -4.65 -2.23 -5.87
C CYS A 54 -5.93 -2.32 -5.00
N THR A 55 -6.09 -3.43 -4.27
CA THR A 55 -7.18 -3.62 -3.30
C THR A 55 -6.62 -3.77 -1.90
N ILE A 56 -7.19 -3.05 -0.92
CA ILE A 56 -6.85 -3.26 0.49
C ILE A 56 -7.56 -4.52 0.99
N LEU A 57 -6.79 -5.49 1.48
CA LEU A 57 -7.31 -6.72 2.05
C LEU A 57 -7.54 -6.58 3.57
N SER A 58 -6.59 -5.94 4.27
CA SER A 58 -6.73 -5.63 5.69
C SER A 58 -5.87 -4.44 6.08
N LEU A 59 -6.37 -3.64 7.02
CA LEU A 59 -5.56 -2.63 7.71
C LEU A 59 -4.67 -3.32 8.76
N PRO A 60 -3.55 -2.71 9.17
CA PRO A 60 -2.79 -3.22 10.30
C PRO A 60 -3.70 -3.22 11.54
N ASP A 61 -3.60 -4.25 12.36
CA ASP A 61 -4.22 -4.21 13.68
C ASP A 61 -3.68 -2.97 14.39
N HIS A 62 -4.58 -2.13 14.89
CA HIS A 62 -4.23 -1.06 15.83
C HIS A 62 -3.75 -1.73 17.13
N GLN A 63 -2.53 -2.28 17.13
CA GLN A 63 -1.86 -2.62 18.36
C GLN A 63 -1.45 -1.30 19.02
N ASN A 64 -2.32 -0.84 19.90
CA ASN A 64 -2.00 -0.08 21.11
C ASN A 64 -0.79 0.86 20.98
N LEU A 65 -1.03 2.10 20.54
CA LEU A 65 -0.27 3.23 21.09
C LEU A 65 -0.77 3.48 22.52
N GLN A 66 -0.41 2.58 23.44
CA GLN A 66 -0.40 2.87 24.86
C GLN A 66 1.05 3.15 25.27
N ALA A 67 1.39 4.44 25.35
CA ALA A 67 2.26 5.11 26.32
C ALA A 67 2.74 6.45 25.74
#